data_AF-A0A1H5BEJ4-F1
#
_entry.id   AF-A0A1H5BEJ4-F1
#
_cell.length_a   1.000
_cell.length_b   1.000
_cell.length_c   1.000
_cell.angle_alpha   90.00
_cell.angle_beta   90.00
_cell.angle_gamma   90.00
#
_symmetry.space_group_name_H-M   'P 1'
#
loop_
_entity.id
_entity.type
_entity.pdbx_description
1 polymer ?
#
loop_
_entity_poly.entity_id
_entity_poly.type
_entity_poly.pdbx_seq_one_letter_code
_entity_poly.pdbx_strand_id
1 'polypeptide(L)' 'MFRKLPADLTPTEDSPGLRVKAGTRYSSSQGDYMCGGCGAEDHANGDTDVTALVEDYSAHHGPAHRKGR' A
#
# COMPACT_ATOMS: atom_id res chain seq x y z
N MET A 1 -0.06 17.88 23.22
CA MET A 1 -0.85 18.00 21.97
C MET A 1 -0.66 16.72 21.18
N PHE A 2 -1.59 15.76 21.29
CA PHE A 2 -1.53 14.56 20.47
C PHE A 2 -1.80 15.00 19.03
N ARG A 3 -0.79 14.91 18.15
CA ARG A 3 -1.01 15.06 16.72
C ARG A 3 -2.08 14.04 16.36
N LYS A 4 -3.26 14.53 15.94
CA LYS A 4 -4.29 13.70 15.33
C LYS A 4 -3.59 13.01 14.17
N LEU A 5 -3.29 11.72 14.34
CA LEU A 5 -2.69 10.92 13.27
C LEU A 5 -3.60 11.09 12.05
N PRO A 6 -3.04 11.22 10.84
CA PRO A 6 -3.84 11.43 9.64
C PRO A 6 -4.98 10.41 9.59
N ALA A 7 -6.13 10.86 9.11
CA ALA A 7 -7.23 9.98 8.73
C ALA A 7 -6.64 8.79 7.96
N ASP A 8 -7.14 7.61 8.28
CA ASP A 8 -6.76 6.32 7.69
C ASP A 8 -6.10 6.47 6.31
N LEU A 9 -4.78 6.22 6.24
CA LEU A 9 -3.99 6.34 5.02
C LEU A 9 -4.07 5.07 4.16
N THR A 10 -5.01 4.18 4.47
CA THR A 10 -5.28 2.99 3.67
C THR A 10 -5.73 3.43 2.28
N PRO A 11 -5.11 2.91 1.21
CA PRO A 11 -5.52 3.20 -0.16
C PRO A 11 -7.00 2.85 -0.38
N THR A 12 -7.73 3.71 -1.09
CA THR A 12 -9.15 3.52 -1.44
C THR A 12 -9.39 3.81 -2.91
N GLU A 13 -10.61 3.56 -3.41
CA GLU A 13 -10.93 3.82 -4.82
C GLU A 13 -10.82 5.31 -5.15
N ASP A 14 -11.21 6.18 -4.21
CA ASP A 14 -11.12 7.63 -4.33
C ASP A 14 -9.68 8.15 -4.22
N SER A 15 -8.81 7.43 -3.51
CA SER A 15 -7.41 7.79 -3.29
C SER A 15 -6.51 6.56 -3.39
N PRO A 16 -6.34 5.98 -4.59
CA PRO A 16 -5.64 4.72 -4.79
C PRO A 16 -4.13 4.91 -4.67
N GLY A 17 -3.41 3.81 -4.41
CA GLY A 17 -1.97 3.82 -4.24
C GLY A 17 -1.45 2.64 -3.42
N LEU A 18 -0.19 2.74 -3.01
CA LEU A 18 0.48 1.77 -2.15
C LEU A 18 0.87 2.46 -0.83
N ARG A 19 0.53 1.82 0.28
CA ARG A 19 0.90 2.23 1.63
C ARG A 19 1.80 1.15 2.22
N VAL A 20 2.97 1.56 2.71
CA VAL A 20 3.86 0.69 3.47
C VAL A 20 4.09 1.30 4.85
N LYS A 21 3.88 0.49 5.88
CA LYS A 21 4.17 0.84 7.27
C LYS A 21 5.29 -0.06 7.76
N ALA A 22 6.42 0.56 8.09
CA ALA A 22 7.54 -0.13 8.70
C ALA A 22 7.14 -0.73 10.05
N GLY A 23 7.60 -1.95 10.29
CA GLY A 23 7.52 -2.60 11.58
C GLY A 23 8.36 -1.92 12.65
N THR A 24 8.19 -2.38 13.88
CA THR A 24 9.02 -2.01 15.02
C THR A 24 9.49 -3.28 15.70
N ARG A 25 10.29 -3.16 16.77
CA ARG A 25 10.62 -4.32 17.62
C ARG A 25 9.41 -5.02 18.26
N TYR A 26 8.22 -4.41 18.21
CA TYR A 26 6.98 -4.93 18.81
C TYR A 26 5.84 -5.10 17.79
N SER A 27 6.08 -4.84 16.50
CA SER A 27 5.04 -4.92 15.47
C SER A 27 5.65 -5.33 14.13
N SER A 28 4.97 -6.17 13.36
CA SER A 28 5.35 -6.48 11.98
C SER A 28 5.20 -5.27 11.06
N SER A 29 5.94 -5.27 9.96
CA SER A 29 5.64 -4.38 8.84
C SER A 29 4.28 -4.73 8.23
N GLN A 30 3.65 -3.72 7.62
CA GLN A 30 2.36 -3.87 6.95
C GLN A 30 2.40 -3.18 5.59
N GLY A 31 1.69 -3.74 4.63
CA GLY A 31 1.54 -3.17 3.29
C GLY A 31 0.10 -3.30 2.85
N ASP A 32 -0.42 -2.28 2.20
CA ASP A 32 -1.74 -2.31 1.55
C ASP A 32 -1.61 -1.57 0.22
N TYR A 33 -2.26 -2.07 -0.82
CA TYR A 33 -2.43 -1.29 -2.04
C TYR A 33 -3.86 -1.35 -2.56
N MET A 34 -4.21 -0.32 -3.30
CA MET A 34 -5.32 -0.36 -4.24
C MET A 34 -4.88 0.25 -5.58
N CYS A 35 -5.13 -0.47 -6.66
CA CYS A 35 -4.78 -0.07 -8.01
C CYS A 35 -5.87 0.80 -8.61
N GLY A 36 -5.61 2.10 -8.77
CA GLY A 36 -6.56 3.03 -9.39
C GLY A 36 -6.86 2.79 -10.87
N GLY A 37 -6.14 1.88 -11.53
CA GLY A 37 -6.37 1.55 -12.95
C GLY A 37 -7.29 0.35 -13.17
N CYS A 38 -7.35 -0.59 -12.23
CA CYS A 38 -8.12 -1.83 -12.38
C CYS A 38 -8.91 -2.26 -11.13
N GLY A 39 -8.81 -1.52 -10.03
CA GLY A 39 -9.50 -1.82 -8.77
C GLY A 39 -8.93 -2.98 -7.96
N ALA A 40 -7.79 -3.56 -8.38
CA ALA A 40 -7.13 -4.63 -7.61
C ALA A 40 -6.64 -4.09 -6.26
N GLU A 41 -6.77 -4.88 -5.21
CA GLU A 41 -6.28 -4.56 -3.86
C GLU A 41 -5.61 -5.78 -3.23
N ASP A 42 -4.64 -5.54 -2.36
CA ASP A 42 -3.98 -6.59 -1.57
C ASP A 42 -3.42 -6.03 -0.25
N HIS A 43 -3.19 -6.94 0.70
CA HIS A 43 -2.74 -6.65 2.06
C HIS A 43 -1.67 -7.67 2.51
N ALA A 44 -0.57 -7.17 3.07
CA ALA A 44 0.54 -8.00 3.55
C ALA A 44 0.95 -7.65 4.98
N ASN A 45 1.42 -8.67 5.72
CA ASN A 45 1.94 -8.53 7.07
C ASN A 45 3.28 -9.26 7.21
N GLY A 46 4.32 -8.56 7.63
CA GLY A 46 5.68 -9.08 7.74
C GLY A 46 6.56 -8.63 6.58
N ASP A 47 7.86 -8.53 6.84
CA ASP A 47 8.79 -7.85 5.93
C ASP A 47 8.85 -8.52 4.55
N THR A 48 8.97 -9.85 4.50
CA THR A 48 9.02 -10.62 3.25
C THR A 48 7.75 -10.43 2.42
N ASP A 49 6.58 -10.54 3.04
CA ASP A 49 5.30 -10.44 2.34
C ASP A 49 5.07 -9.01 1.86
N VAL A 50 5.47 -8.01 2.66
CA VAL A 50 5.41 -6.60 2.26
C VAL A 50 6.35 -6.32 1.09
N THR A 51 7.54 -6.91 1.05
CA THR A 51 8.43 -6.81 -0.11
C THR A 51 7.78 -7.41 -1.36
N ALA A 52 7.23 -8.62 -1.26
CA ALA A 52 6.55 -9.27 -2.39
C ALA A 52 5.35 -8.44 -2.89
N LEU A 53 4.55 -7.87 -1.97
CA LEU A 53 3.43 -6.99 -2.31
C LEU A 53 3.89 -5.73 -3.05
N VAL A 54 4.99 -5.10 -2.62
CA VAL A 54 5.55 -3.91 -3.27
C VAL A 54 6.05 -4.23 -4.68
N GLU A 55 6.72 -5.38 -4.84
CA GLU A 55 7.22 -5.86 -6.14
C GLU A 55 6.07 -6.14 -7.10
N ASP A 56 5.05 -6.88 -6.66
CA ASP A 56 3.85 -7.17 -7.45
C ASP A 56 3.11 -5.89 -7.86
N TYR A 57 2.84 -5.00 -6.90
CA TYR A 57 2.20 -3.72 -7.18
C TYR A 57 2.98 -2.91 -8.23
N SER A 58 4.31 -2.91 -8.15
CA SER A 58 5.16 -2.14 -9.05
C SER A 58 5.21 -2.75 -10.46
N ALA A 59 5.23 -4.08 -10.55
CA ALA A 59 5.32 -4.82 -11.81
C ALA A 59 3.99 -4.91 -12.56
N HIS A 60 2.88 -5.09 -11.84
CA HIS A 60 1.58 -5.46 -12.42
C HIS A 60 0.47 -4.44 -12.17
N HIS A 61 0.62 -3.54 -11.20
CA HIS A 61 -0.43 -2.61 -10.82
C HIS A 61 0.02 -1.16 -10.97
N GLY A 62 0.36 -0.46 -9.87
CA GLY A 62 0.56 0.98 -9.81
C GLY A 62 1.09 1.64 -11.10
N PRO A 63 2.40 1.64 -11.37
CA PRO A 63 2.96 2.24 -12.58
C PRO A 63 2.48 1.57 -13.88
N ALA A 64 2.31 0.25 -13.90
CA ALA A 64 1.91 -0.51 -15.09
C ALA A 64 0.49 -0.14 -15.58
N HIS A 65 -0.41 0.17 -14.65
CA HIS A 65 -1.81 0.52 -14.89
C HIS A 65 -2.07 2.03 -14.78
N ARG A 66 -1.10 2.82 -14.31
CA ARG A 66 -1.14 4.29 -14.35
C ARG A 66 -0.96 4.75 -15.80
N LYS A 67 -1.98 4.52 -16.63
CA LYS A 67 -2.09 5.13 -17.96
C LYS A 67 -1.99 6.65 -17.79
N GLY A 68 -1.06 7.24 -18.55
CA GLY A 68 -0.60 8.61 -18.44
C GLY A 68 -1.70 9.60 -18.09
N ARG A 69 -1.48 10.35 -17.02
CA ARG A 69 -2.19 11.58 -16.79
C ARG A 69 -1.57 12.68 -17.65
#